data_AF-U6BSC7-F1
#
_entry.id   AF-U6BSC7-F1
#
_cell.length_a   1.000
_cell.length_b   1.000
_cell.length_c   1.000
_cell.angle_alpha   90.00
_cell.angle_beta   90.00
_cell.angle_gamma   90.00
#
_symmetry.space_group_name_H-M   'P 1'
#
loop_
_entity.id
_entity.type
_entity.pdbx_description
1 polymer ?
#
loop_
_entity_poly.entity_id
_entity_poly.type
_entity_poly.pdbx_seq_one_letter_code
_entity_poly.pdbx_strand_id
1 'polypeptide(L)'
;MWPGMGKRTSKQAAPSGVEVRLDGVAAAFEEGAFAEALAGAEALLAEAPGLPEALHWRAATLVELGRMEEALEAYGKALKAAPDDVELLLGAAECLVCRAGDDREAVEEGLELCARGRKLAQRAGDVELLFEFLLLEGTGLNQVGECARAMASLDAALGHVPRSVEAQVERAIALFELCRFPEAQMAFEEVLKDAADEPWAHHYLGLLAERRGDGKEARKRFGKAQAVAPREFPPPVELGEEAFDKAVEDAVKALPGHVKEYLDNVTIAVEEIPKDEDLLGESPPLSPCILGVFRGSPVGERHSILGNFDPYPASIVLYQRNLERFAKTREELIEQIGITVMHEVGHLMGLDEDDLWQRGLD
;
A
#
# COMPACT_ATOMS: atom_id res chain seq x y z
N MET A 1 3.07 -20.99 12.59
CA MET A 1 3.47 -22.22 13.29
C MET A 1 3.84 -21.80 14.71
N TRP A 2 3.00 -22.08 15.69
CA TRP A 2 3.12 -21.59 17.07
C TRP A 2 4.47 -21.98 17.73
N PRO A 3 5.29 -21.04 18.26
CA PRO A 3 6.51 -21.41 18.97
C PRO A 3 6.19 -21.91 20.39
N GLY A 4 6.68 -23.10 20.70
CA GLY A 4 6.38 -23.82 21.95
C GLY A 4 6.98 -23.18 23.21
N MET A 5 6.14 -23.04 24.23
CA MET A 5 6.52 -22.66 25.60
C MET A 5 7.58 -23.62 26.18
N GLY A 6 8.74 -23.06 26.55
CA GLY A 6 9.74 -23.71 27.37
C GLY A 6 9.21 -23.97 28.79
N LYS A 7 9.28 -25.22 29.23
CA LYS A 7 8.84 -25.68 30.56
C LYS A 7 9.65 -25.00 31.68
N ARG A 8 9.08 -23.94 32.28
CA ARG A 8 9.37 -23.54 33.67
C ARG A 8 8.25 -24.07 34.55
N THR A 9 8.56 -25.14 35.30
CA THR A 9 7.68 -25.67 36.35
C THR A 9 7.60 -24.66 37.51
N SER A 10 6.65 -23.74 37.42
CA SER A 10 6.03 -23.13 38.60
C SER A 10 4.62 -23.72 38.72
N LYS A 11 4.15 -23.98 39.94
CA LYS A 11 2.78 -24.48 40.18
C LYS A 11 1.79 -23.50 39.53
N GLN A 12 1.22 -23.85 38.37
CA GLN A 12 0.14 -23.11 37.75
C GLN A 12 -1.06 -23.13 38.70
N ALA A 13 -1.47 -21.94 39.16
CA ALA A 13 -2.81 -21.76 39.69
C ALA A 13 -3.81 -22.15 38.58
N ALA A 14 -4.96 -22.71 38.94
CA ALA A 14 -5.99 -22.98 37.94
C ALA A 14 -6.35 -21.66 37.23
N PRO A 15 -6.42 -21.65 35.89
CA PRO A 15 -6.68 -20.42 35.15
C PRO A 15 -8.02 -19.83 35.61
N SER A 16 -8.07 -18.50 35.70
CA SER A 16 -9.28 -17.81 36.10
C SER A 16 -10.42 -18.07 35.10
N GLY A 17 -11.68 -17.91 35.52
CA GLY A 17 -12.82 -18.04 34.60
C GLY A 17 -12.81 -17.02 33.44
N VAL A 18 -12.00 -15.96 33.54
CA VAL A 18 -11.77 -15.00 32.46
C VAL A 18 -10.74 -15.54 31.46
N GLU A 19 -9.61 -16.07 31.94
CA GLU A 19 -8.57 -16.67 31.09
C GLU A 19 -9.12 -17.83 30.24
N VAL A 20 -9.89 -18.75 30.83
CA VAL A 20 -10.50 -19.86 30.09
C VAL A 20 -11.45 -19.37 28.98
N ARG A 21 -12.15 -18.26 29.21
CA ARG A 21 -13.04 -17.67 28.22
C ARG A 21 -12.26 -16.94 27.12
N LEU A 22 -11.17 -16.25 27.46
CA LEU A 22 -10.26 -15.64 26.48
C LEU A 22 -9.63 -16.69 25.58
N ASP A 23 -9.16 -17.81 26.15
CA ASP A 23 -8.63 -18.93 25.37
C ASP A 23 -9.69 -19.50 24.40
N GLY A 24 -10.95 -19.58 24.84
CA GLY A 24 -12.07 -20.00 23.99
C GLY A 24 -12.35 -19.02 22.85
N VAL A 25 -12.24 -17.71 23.10
CA VAL A 25 -12.37 -16.66 22.06
C VAL A 25 -11.24 -16.77 21.04
N ALA A 26 -10.00 -16.92 21.51
CA ALA A 26 -8.82 -17.10 20.64
C ALA A 26 -8.96 -18.35 19.77
N ALA A 27 -9.37 -19.48 20.35
CA ALA A 27 -9.59 -20.71 19.61
C ALA A 27 -10.70 -20.57 18.55
N ALA A 28 -11.81 -19.93 18.88
CA ALA A 28 -12.87 -19.65 17.91
C ALA A 28 -12.38 -18.76 16.76
N PHE A 29 -11.52 -17.78 17.05
CA PHE A 29 -10.91 -16.94 16.02
C PHE A 29 -9.99 -17.76 15.10
N GLU A 30 -9.11 -18.59 15.67
CA GLU A 30 -8.21 -19.48 14.91
C GLU A 30 -8.96 -20.48 14.02
N GLU A 31 -10.12 -20.96 14.47
CA GLU A 31 -10.99 -21.86 13.71
C GLU A 31 -11.81 -21.13 12.62
N GLY A 32 -11.73 -19.81 12.53
CA GLY A 32 -12.51 -18.98 11.61
C GLY A 32 -13.97 -18.82 12.03
N ALA A 33 -14.33 -19.20 13.25
CA ALA A 33 -15.65 -19.02 13.84
C ALA A 33 -15.83 -17.58 14.35
N PHE A 34 -15.66 -16.59 13.46
CA PHE A 34 -15.60 -15.17 13.81
C PHE A 34 -16.86 -14.65 14.51
N ALA A 35 -18.05 -15.16 14.18
CA ALA A 35 -19.27 -14.79 14.89
C ALA A 35 -19.26 -15.23 16.37
N GLU A 36 -18.69 -16.40 16.66
CA GLU A 36 -18.56 -16.93 18.01
C GLU A 36 -17.46 -16.20 18.79
N ALA A 37 -16.30 -15.97 18.16
CA ALA A 37 -15.21 -15.19 18.74
C ALA A 37 -15.68 -13.79 19.14
N LEU A 38 -16.41 -13.10 18.25
CA LEU A 38 -16.94 -11.77 18.53
C LEU A 38 -17.92 -11.79 19.71
N ALA A 39 -18.87 -12.75 19.72
CA ALA A 39 -19.84 -12.86 20.80
C ALA A 39 -19.17 -13.16 22.15
N GLY A 40 -18.14 -14.02 22.16
CA GLY A 40 -17.37 -14.34 23.36
C GLY A 40 -16.58 -13.12 23.88
N ALA A 41 -15.94 -12.36 22.98
CA ALA A 41 -15.24 -11.13 23.33
C ALA A 41 -16.22 -10.07 23.90
N GLU A 42 -17.39 -9.87 23.26
CA GLU A 42 -18.40 -8.93 23.73
C GLU A 42 -19.00 -9.32 25.10
N ALA A 43 -19.18 -10.61 25.35
CA ALA A 43 -19.62 -11.09 26.66
C ALA A 43 -18.60 -10.76 27.78
N LEU A 44 -17.31 -10.90 27.50
CA LEU A 44 -16.24 -10.49 28.42
C LEU A 44 -16.25 -8.97 28.64
N LEU A 45 -16.44 -8.18 27.58
CA LEU A 45 -16.49 -6.72 27.67
C LEU A 45 -17.74 -6.20 28.40
N ALA A 46 -18.86 -6.95 28.39
CA ALA A 46 -20.03 -6.60 29.18
C ALA A 46 -19.77 -6.68 30.69
N GLU A 47 -18.87 -7.57 31.13
CA GLU A 47 -18.42 -7.70 32.52
C GLU A 47 -17.27 -6.73 32.85
N ALA A 48 -16.34 -6.56 31.91
CA ALA A 48 -15.15 -5.74 32.04
C ALA A 48 -14.88 -4.91 30.76
N PRO A 49 -15.49 -3.72 30.62
CA PRO A 49 -15.46 -2.94 29.37
C PRO A 49 -14.07 -2.49 28.89
N GLY A 50 -13.07 -2.51 29.77
CA GLY A 50 -11.70 -2.08 29.48
C GLY A 50 -10.69 -3.22 29.48
N LEU A 51 -11.12 -4.49 29.41
CA LEU A 51 -10.23 -5.65 29.38
C LEU A 51 -9.45 -5.67 28.05
N PRO A 52 -8.13 -5.40 28.04
CA PRO A 52 -7.38 -5.19 26.80
C PRO A 52 -7.39 -6.40 25.86
N GLU A 53 -7.27 -7.61 26.40
CA GLU A 53 -7.27 -8.86 25.64
C GLU A 53 -8.64 -9.13 24.98
N ALA A 54 -9.74 -8.79 25.65
CA ALA A 54 -11.06 -8.92 25.04
C ALA A 54 -11.31 -7.83 23.98
N LEU A 55 -10.78 -6.62 24.17
CA LEU A 55 -10.82 -5.57 23.15
C LEU A 55 -9.98 -5.95 21.93
N HIS A 56 -8.80 -6.57 22.13
CA HIS A 56 -7.97 -7.12 21.06
C HIS A 56 -8.75 -8.14 20.23
N TRP A 57 -9.31 -9.17 20.87
CA TRP A 57 -10.04 -10.20 20.15
C TRP A 57 -11.28 -9.67 19.44
N ARG A 58 -12.00 -8.71 20.06
CA ARG A 58 -13.07 -7.99 19.37
C ARG A 58 -12.54 -7.29 18.11
N ALA A 59 -11.42 -6.56 18.22
CA ALA A 59 -10.82 -5.83 17.10
C ALA A 59 -10.39 -6.77 15.97
N ALA A 60 -9.56 -7.77 16.26
CA ALA A 60 -9.08 -8.75 15.29
C ALA A 60 -10.23 -9.47 14.59
N THR A 61 -11.27 -9.86 15.34
CA THR A 61 -12.45 -10.51 14.75
C THR A 61 -13.24 -9.57 13.83
N LEU A 62 -13.35 -8.28 14.18
CA LEU A 62 -14.02 -7.29 13.33
C LEU A 62 -13.27 -7.03 12.03
N VAL A 63 -11.94 -7.07 12.05
CA VAL A 63 -11.09 -6.99 10.84
C VAL A 63 -11.44 -8.13 9.88
N GLU A 64 -11.49 -9.38 10.37
CA GLU A 64 -11.83 -10.55 9.54
C GLU A 64 -13.28 -10.54 9.04
N LEU A 65 -14.19 -9.85 9.75
CA LEU A 65 -15.56 -9.61 9.32
C LEU A 65 -15.71 -8.41 8.37
N GLY A 66 -14.62 -7.70 8.04
CA GLY A 66 -14.63 -6.52 7.17
C GLY A 66 -15.23 -5.26 7.82
N ARG A 67 -15.37 -5.23 9.15
CA ARG A 67 -15.95 -4.11 9.92
C ARG A 67 -14.84 -3.18 10.42
N MET A 68 -14.14 -2.53 9.49
CA MET A 68 -12.89 -1.81 9.76
C MET A 68 -13.03 -0.64 10.75
N GLU A 69 -14.05 0.20 10.59
CA GLU A 69 -14.28 1.34 11.50
C GLU A 69 -14.44 0.89 12.96
N GLU A 70 -15.21 -0.19 13.19
CA GLU A 70 -15.44 -0.74 14.53
C GLU A 70 -14.22 -1.46 15.10
N ALA A 71 -13.37 -2.02 14.23
CA ALA A 71 -12.10 -2.63 14.60
C ALA A 71 -11.11 -1.56 15.07
N LEU A 72 -10.96 -0.46 14.33
CA LEU A 72 -10.12 0.67 14.74
C LEU A 72 -10.62 1.32 16.03
N GLU A 73 -11.93 1.44 16.22
CA GLU A 73 -12.50 1.89 17.50
C GLU A 73 -12.13 0.94 18.65
N ALA A 74 -12.15 -0.37 18.42
CA ALA A 74 -11.78 -1.38 19.41
C ALA A 74 -10.30 -1.29 19.79
N TYR A 75 -9.42 -1.22 18.78
CA TYR A 75 -7.97 -1.05 18.99
C TYR A 75 -7.66 0.25 19.71
N GLY A 76 -8.31 1.36 19.33
CA GLY A 76 -8.16 2.64 20.02
C GLY A 76 -8.58 2.59 21.50
N LYS A 77 -9.61 1.81 21.85
CA LYS A 77 -9.97 1.54 23.27
C LYS A 77 -8.94 0.66 23.95
N ALA A 78 -8.46 -0.38 23.28
CA ALA A 78 -7.48 -1.32 23.82
C ALA A 78 -6.16 -0.60 24.16
N LEU A 79 -5.63 0.20 23.22
CA LEU A 79 -4.41 0.98 23.39
C LEU A 79 -4.55 2.08 24.45
N LYS A 80 -5.75 2.63 24.68
CA LYS A 80 -5.99 3.53 25.82
C LYS A 80 -5.88 2.81 27.17
N ALA A 81 -6.29 1.55 27.24
CA ALA A 81 -6.22 0.74 28.46
C ALA A 81 -4.80 0.20 28.71
N ALA A 82 -4.10 -0.22 27.66
CA ALA A 82 -2.74 -0.77 27.72
C ALA A 82 -1.88 -0.21 26.57
N PRO A 83 -1.31 1.01 26.71
CA PRO A 83 -0.64 1.71 25.61
C PRO A 83 0.66 1.06 25.15
N ASP A 84 1.35 0.32 26.02
CA ASP A 84 2.64 -0.31 25.73
C ASP A 84 2.52 -1.85 25.60
N ASP A 85 1.30 -2.35 25.39
CA ASP A 85 1.10 -3.76 25.06
C ASP A 85 1.50 -4.02 23.61
N VAL A 86 2.48 -4.91 23.42
CA VAL A 86 3.10 -5.15 22.12
C VAL A 86 2.16 -5.87 21.14
N GLU A 87 1.27 -6.73 21.63
CA GLU A 87 0.30 -7.44 20.78
C GLU A 87 -0.80 -6.48 20.31
N LEU A 88 -1.23 -5.55 21.17
CA LEU A 88 -2.17 -4.50 20.78
C LEU A 88 -1.57 -3.55 19.75
N LEU A 89 -0.30 -3.16 19.94
CA LEU A 89 0.41 -2.31 18.99
C LEU A 89 0.55 -3.01 17.64
N LEU A 90 0.90 -4.29 17.62
CA LEU A 90 1.05 -5.06 16.39
C LEU A 90 -0.29 -5.21 15.65
N GLY A 91 -1.34 -5.68 16.32
CA GLY A 91 -2.64 -5.87 15.69
C GLY A 91 -3.28 -4.56 15.18
N ALA A 92 -3.10 -3.46 15.92
CA ALA A 92 -3.57 -2.15 15.48
C ALA A 92 -2.78 -1.63 14.28
N ALA A 93 -1.44 -1.77 14.31
CA ALA A 93 -0.59 -1.39 13.19
C ALA A 93 -0.91 -2.20 11.93
N GLU A 94 -1.14 -3.52 12.06
CA GLU A 94 -1.48 -4.38 10.92
C GLU A 94 -2.82 -3.98 10.31
N CYS A 95 -3.81 -3.66 11.15
CA CYS A 95 -5.10 -3.15 10.68
C CYS A 95 -4.94 -1.85 9.89
N LEU A 96 -4.13 -0.91 10.39
CA LEU A 96 -3.90 0.39 9.78
C LEU A 96 -3.08 0.31 8.48
N VAL A 97 -2.05 -0.55 8.43
CA VAL A 97 -1.15 -0.66 7.27
C VAL A 97 -1.69 -1.60 6.19
N CYS A 98 -2.30 -2.73 6.56
CA CYS A 98 -2.67 -3.76 5.60
C CYS A 98 -4.15 -3.77 5.23
N ARG A 99 -5.02 -3.11 6.02
CA ARG A 99 -6.48 -3.24 5.90
C ARG A 99 -7.23 -1.91 5.77
N ALA A 100 -6.56 -0.77 5.94
CA ALA A 100 -7.17 0.55 5.79
C ALA A 100 -7.40 0.97 4.32
N GLY A 101 -6.89 0.20 3.35
CA GLY A 101 -6.96 0.57 1.92
C GLY A 101 -5.93 1.62 1.57
N ASP A 102 -6.26 2.53 0.64
CA ASP A 102 -5.37 3.60 0.16
C ASP A 102 -5.35 4.83 1.11
N ASP A 103 -5.73 4.66 2.38
CA ASP A 103 -5.75 5.74 3.38
C ASP A 103 -4.34 6.00 3.93
N ARG A 104 -3.66 6.99 3.34
CA ARG A 104 -2.31 7.39 3.70
C ARG A 104 -2.19 7.79 5.18
N GLU A 105 -3.15 8.53 5.72
CA GLU A 105 -3.12 8.98 7.12
C GLU A 105 -3.19 7.79 8.08
N ALA A 106 -4.04 6.81 7.77
CA ALA A 106 -4.13 5.58 8.54
C ALA A 106 -2.80 4.79 8.51
N VAL A 107 -2.18 4.66 7.33
CA VAL A 107 -0.88 3.98 7.21
C VAL A 107 0.20 4.70 8.03
N GLU A 108 0.24 6.04 7.99
CA GLU A 108 1.17 6.84 8.79
C GLU A 108 0.94 6.66 10.31
N GLU A 109 -0.30 6.60 10.78
CA GLU A 109 -0.61 6.25 12.18
C GLU A 109 -0.11 4.84 12.51
N GLY A 110 -0.31 3.87 11.62
CA GLY A 110 0.20 2.51 11.76
C GLY A 110 1.73 2.45 11.89
N LEU A 111 2.45 3.27 11.11
CA LEU A 111 3.91 3.39 11.20
C LEU A 111 4.38 3.95 12.54
N GLU A 112 3.63 4.87 13.16
CA GLU A 112 3.93 5.33 14.52
C GLU A 112 3.80 4.20 15.55
N LEU A 113 2.77 3.35 15.41
CA LEU A 113 2.59 2.17 16.25
C LEU A 113 3.72 1.16 16.04
N CYS A 114 4.13 0.89 14.80
CA CYS A 114 5.29 0.06 14.48
C CYS A 114 6.56 0.58 15.16
N ALA A 115 6.84 1.88 15.08
CA ALA A 115 8.02 2.49 15.69
C ALA A 115 8.02 2.37 17.23
N ARG A 116 6.85 2.40 17.86
CA ARG A 116 6.68 2.18 19.31
C ARG A 116 6.89 0.71 19.66
N GLY A 117 6.19 -0.20 18.98
CA GLY A 117 6.25 -1.64 19.19
C GLY A 117 7.65 -2.20 18.99
N ARG A 118 8.34 -1.78 17.92
CA ARG A 118 9.74 -2.12 17.64
C ARG A 118 10.69 -1.80 18.80
N LYS A 119 10.55 -0.63 19.42
CA LYS A 119 11.38 -0.24 20.58
C LYS A 119 11.12 -1.14 21.79
N LEU A 120 9.88 -1.57 22.00
CA LEU A 120 9.50 -2.47 23.09
C LEU A 120 10.02 -3.89 22.84
N ALA A 121 9.79 -4.43 21.65
CA ALA A 121 10.30 -5.73 21.23
C ALA A 121 11.83 -5.80 21.34
N GLN A 122 12.53 -4.77 20.87
CA GLN A 122 13.99 -4.67 20.98
C GLN A 122 14.47 -4.67 22.45
N ARG A 123 13.79 -3.93 23.34
CA ARG A 123 14.14 -3.90 24.78
C ARG A 123 13.88 -5.24 25.46
N ALA A 124 12.84 -5.96 25.05
CA ALA A 124 12.52 -7.30 25.52
C ALA A 124 13.48 -8.36 24.96
N GLY A 125 14.22 -8.05 23.89
CA GLY A 125 15.02 -9.02 23.16
C GLY A 125 14.17 -10.02 22.37
N ASP A 126 12.94 -9.64 22.05
CA ASP A 126 12.00 -10.44 21.28
C ASP A 126 12.29 -10.26 19.78
N VAL A 127 12.98 -11.23 19.21
CA VAL A 127 13.43 -11.18 17.81
C VAL A 127 12.27 -11.41 16.84
N GLU A 128 11.27 -12.19 17.24
CA GLU A 128 10.12 -12.51 16.40
C GLU A 128 9.22 -11.28 16.28
N LEU A 129 8.83 -10.66 17.40
CA LEU A 129 8.07 -9.41 17.35
C LEU A 129 8.85 -8.26 16.71
N LEU A 130 10.17 -8.20 16.92
CA LEU A 130 11.00 -7.20 16.26
C LEU A 130 10.97 -7.36 14.73
N PHE A 131 10.99 -8.60 14.24
CA PHE A 131 10.85 -8.90 12.82
C PHE A 131 9.48 -8.46 12.29
N GLU A 132 8.38 -8.81 12.97
CA GLU A 132 7.02 -8.44 12.55
C GLU A 132 6.86 -6.92 12.42
N PHE A 133 7.31 -6.15 13.42
CA PHE A 133 7.25 -4.68 13.34
C PHE A 133 8.13 -4.10 12.23
N LEU A 134 9.29 -4.69 11.94
CA LEU A 134 10.17 -4.22 10.86
C LEU A 134 9.61 -4.53 9.48
N LEU A 135 9.01 -5.71 9.31
CA LEU A 135 8.30 -6.08 8.08
C LEU A 135 7.15 -5.11 7.83
N LEU A 136 6.29 -4.91 8.83
CA LEU A 136 5.13 -4.03 8.71
C LEU A 136 5.51 -2.55 8.51
N GLU A 137 6.56 -2.07 9.19
CA GLU A 137 7.15 -0.75 8.95
C GLU A 137 7.63 -0.63 7.49
N GLY A 138 8.26 -1.67 6.95
CA GLY A 138 8.67 -1.74 5.55
C GLY A 138 7.51 -1.65 4.56
N THR A 139 6.48 -2.48 4.76
CA THR A 139 5.26 -2.49 3.94
C THR A 139 4.56 -1.12 3.96
N GLY A 140 4.34 -0.53 5.14
CA GLY A 140 3.69 0.78 5.24
C GLY A 140 4.53 1.90 4.60
N LEU A 141 5.86 1.86 4.74
CA LEU A 141 6.75 2.84 4.11
C LEU A 141 6.74 2.73 2.57
N ASN A 142 6.59 1.53 2.01
CA ASN A 142 6.37 1.37 0.56
C ASN A 142 5.06 2.04 0.12
N GLN A 143 3.97 1.81 0.84
CA GLN A 143 2.65 2.36 0.49
C GLN A 143 2.62 3.90 0.49
N VAL A 144 3.32 4.55 1.43
CA VAL A 144 3.38 6.03 1.50
C VAL A 144 4.50 6.65 0.64
N GLY A 145 5.18 5.84 -0.19
CA GLY A 145 6.22 6.28 -1.11
C GLY A 145 7.61 6.49 -0.47
N GLU A 146 7.77 6.24 0.82
CA GLU A 146 9.03 6.36 1.58
C GLU A 146 9.94 5.12 1.40
N CYS A 147 10.06 4.65 0.15
CA CYS A 147 10.69 3.38 -0.23
C CYS A 147 12.17 3.26 0.19
N ALA A 148 12.89 4.39 0.27
CA ALA A 148 14.27 4.39 0.76
C ALA A 148 14.35 4.03 2.26
N ARG A 149 13.38 4.48 3.06
CA ARG A 149 13.25 4.09 4.47
C ARG A 149 12.73 2.66 4.58
N ALA A 150 11.79 2.27 3.71
CA ALA A 150 11.28 0.90 3.65
C ALA A 150 12.42 -0.11 3.48
N MET A 151 13.34 0.14 2.54
CA MET A 151 14.54 -0.68 2.33
C MET A 151 15.35 -0.88 3.62
N ALA A 152 15.53 0.15 4.44
CA ALA A 152 16.29 0.05 5.68
C ALA A 152 15.59 -0.85 6.72
N SER A 153 14.26 -0.73 6.87
CA SER A 153 13.49 -1.59 7.77
C SER A 153 13.45 -3.03 7.28
N LEU A 154 13.32 -3.26 5.98
CA LEU A 154 13.28 -4.59 5.37
C LEU A 154 14.66 -5.28 5.39
N ASP A 155 15.75 -4.54 5.16
CA ASP A 155 17.11 -5.07 5.34
C ASP A 155 17.34 -5.48 6.80
N ALA A 156 16.83 -4.71 7.78
CA ALA A 156 16.89 -5.08 9.18
C ALA A 156 16.02 -6.32 9.50
N ALA A 157 14.81 -6.41 8.94
CA ALA A 157 13.93 -7.58 9.09
C ALA A 157 14.62 -8.85 8.56
N LEU A 158 15.20 -8.79 7.36
CA LEU A 158 15.94 -9.89 6.74
C LEU A 158 17.23 -10.23 7.50
N GLY A 159 17.80 -9.29 8.25
CA GLY A 159 18.89 -9.56 9.18
C GLY A 159 18.49 -10.51 10.32
N HIS A 160 17.22 -10.49 10.74
CA HIS A 160 16.66 -11.39 11.75
C HIS A 160 16.12 -12.69 11.14
N VAL A 161 15.38 -12.59 10.03
CA VAL A 161 14.77 -13.73 9.32
C VAL A 161 15.16 -13.70 7.83
N PRO A 162 16.33 -14.22 7.45
CA PRO A 162 16.87 -14.05 6.08
C PRO A 162 16.06 -14.69 4.95
N ARG A 163 15.19 -15.65 5.27
CA ARG A 163 14.36 -16.40 4.31
C ARG A 163 12.87 -16.06 4.40
N SER A 164 12.51 -14.92 5.00
CA SER A 164 11.13 -14.44 4.91
C SER A 164 10.84 -14.04 3.46
N VAL A 165 9.88 -14.73 2.83
CA VAL A 165 9.44 -14.44 1.47
C VAL A 165 8.78 -13.06 1.41
N GLU A 166 7.92 -12.74 2.38
CA GLU A 166 7.22 -11.46 2.49
C GLU A 166 8.22 -10.29 2.54
N ALA A 167 9.22 -10.35 3.45
CA ALA A 167 10.23 -9.29 3.56
C ALA A 167 11.10 -9.17 2.30
N GLN A 168 11.38 -10.28 1.60
CA GLN A 168 12.12 -10.27 0.33
C GLN A 168 11.31 -9.62 -0.80
N VAL A 169 10.01 -9.92 -0.88
CA VAL A 169 9.08 -9.32 -1.85
C VAL A 169 8.96 -7.82 -1.61
N GLU A 170 8.66 -7.40 -0.39
CA GLU A 170 8.52 -5.97 -0.04
C GLU A 170 9.79 -5.18 -0.33
N ARG A 171 10.96 -5.80 -0.12
CA ARG A 171 12.24 -5.18 -0.44
C ARG A 171 12.43 -5.05 -1.94
N ALA A 172 12.01 -6.04 -2.71
CA ALA A 172 12.05 -6.00 -4.17
C ALA A 172 11.06 -4.96 -4.74
N ILE A 173 9.91 -4.77 -4.10
CA ILE A 173 8.95 -3.69 -4.39
C ILE A 173 9.63 -2.33 -4.17
N ALA A 174 10.25 -2.12 -3.01
CA ALA A 174 10.97 -0.88 -2.73
C ALA A 174 12.07 -0.57 -3.77
N LEU A 175 12.79 -1.60 -4.26
CA LEU A 175 13.75 -1.44 -5.35
C LEU A 175 13.08 -1.04 -6.67
N PHE A 176 11.91 -1.60 -6.98
CA PHE A 176 11.14 -1.25 -8.17
C PHE A 176 10.66 0.20 -8.11
N GLU A 177 10.06 0.61 -6.99
CA GLU A 177 9.57 1.98 -6.78
C GLU A 177 10.71 3.01 -6.85
N LEU A 178 11.90 2.65 -6.35
CA LEU A 178 13.11 3.48 -6.48
C LEU A 178 13.76 3.44 -7.89
N CYS A 179 13.08 2.88 -8.89
CA CYS A 179 13.55 2.71 -10.26
C CYS A 179 14.86 1.91 -10.40
N ARG A 180 15.21 1.09 -9.40
CA ARG A 180 16.39 0.20 -9.42
C ARG A 180 16.05 -1.11 -10.13
N PHE A 181 15.57 -1.00 -11.36
CA PHE A 181 14.94 -2.09 -12.13
C PHE A 181 15.79 -3.37 -12.25
N PRO A 182 17.12 -3.32 -12.52
CA PRO A 182 17.93 -4.54 -12.59
C PRO A 182 17.99 -5.29 -11.26
N GLU A 183 18.08 -4.55 -10.15
CA GLU A 183 18.16 -5.13 -8.80
C GLU A 183 16.81 -5.68 -8.36
N ALA A 184 15.72 -4.96 -8.65
CA ALA A 184 14.35 -5.44 -8.42
C ALA A 184 14.09 -6.75 -9.18
N GLN A 185 14.48 -6.83 -10.47
CA GLN A 185 14.32 -8.05 -11.26
C GLN A 185 15.06 -9.23 -10.62
N MET A 186 16.32 -9.05 -10.25
CA MET A 186 17.11 -10.11 -9.61
C MET A 186 16.50 -10.55 -8.28
N ALA A 187 15.98 -9.61 -7.49
CA ALA A 187 15.37 -9.91 -6.20
C ALA A 187 14.07 -10.71 -6.35
N PHE A 188 13.16 -10.33 -7.26
CA PHE A 188 11.95 -11.11 -7.53
C PHE A 188 12.25 -12.49 -8.12
N GLU A 189 13.25 -12.60 -9.01
CA GLU A 189 13.69 -13.90 -9.53
C GLU A 189 14.28 -14.81 -8.44
N GLU A 190 14.94 -14.24 -7.43
CA GLU A 190 15.42 -14.98 -6.25
C GLU A 190 14.26 -15.50 -5.40
N VAL A 191 13.25 -14.67 -5.11
CA VAL A 191 12.03 -15.07 -4.39
C VAL A 191 11.40 -16.30 -5.04
N LEU A 192 11.27 -16.27 -6.37
CA LEU A 192 10.64 -17.35 -7.13
C LEU A 192 11.43 -18.68 -7.14
N LYS A 193 12.67 -18.71 -6.64
CA LYS A 193 13.39 -19.97 -6.45
C LYS A 193 12.84 -20.76 -5.26
N ASP A 194 12.46 -20.05 -4.19
CA ASP A 194 11.93 -20.63 -2.97
C ASP A 194 10.39 -20.66 -2.96
N ALA A 195 9.75 -19.68 -3.61
CA ALA A 195 8.30 -19.54 -3.71
C ALA A 195 7.87 -19.35 -5.17
N ALA A 196 7.87 -20.44 -5.96
CA ALA A 196 7.66 -20.40 -7.40
C ALA A 196 6.31 -19.81 -7.87
N ASP A 197 5.31 -19.81 -7.00
CA ASP A 197 3.96 -19.30 -7.25
C ASP A 197 3.66 -17.99 -6.50
N GLU A 198 4.68 -17.31 -5.95
CA GLU A 198 4.49 -16.03 -5.25
C GLU A 198 3.95 -14.96 -6.24
N PRO A 199 2.72 -14.46 -6.02
CA PRO A 199 1.99 -13.71 -7.03
C PRO A 199 2.54 -12.29 -7.25
N TRP A 200 3.03 -11.60 -6.21
CA TRP A 200 3.56 -10.24 -6.33
C TRP A 200 4.83 -10.20 -7.17
N ALA A 201 5.73 -11.16 -6.99
CA ALA A 201 6.94 -11.32 -7.78
C ALA A 201 6.62 -11.60 -9.26
N HIS A 202 5.59 -12.41 -9.55
CA HIS A 202 5.13 -12.54 -10.94
C HIS A 202 4.55 -11.23 -11.45
N HIS A 203 3.75 -10.51 -10.67
CA HIS A 203 3.18 -9.22 -11.09
C HIS A 203 4.28 -8.21 -11.46
N TYR A 204 5.21 -7.94 -10.55
CA TYR A 204 6.30 -6.98 -10.77
C TYR A 204 7.29 -7.43 -11.86
N LEU A 205 7.58 -8.73 -12.00
CA LEU A 205 8.35 -9.22 -13.15
C LEU A 205 7.60 -9.02 -14.48
N GLY A 206 6.26 -9.02 -14.45
CA GLY A 206 5.42 -8.64 -15.58
C GLY A 206 5.60 -7.16 -15.95
N LEU A 207 5.52 -6.25 -14.98
CA LEU A 207 5.77 -4.82 -15.16
C LEU A 207 7.18 -4.55 -15.71
N LEU A 208 8.19 -5.22 -15.14
CA LEU A 208 9.57 -5.12 -15.61
C LEU A 208 9.76 -5.67 -17.04
N ALA A 209 9.06 -6.75 -17.40
CA ALA A 209 9.08 -7.28 -18.77
C ALA A 209 8.40 -6.33 -19.77
N GLU A 210 7.29 -5.72 -19.38
CA GLU A 210 6.61 -4.68 -20.14
C GLU A 210 7.53 -3.48 -20.40
N ARG A 211 8.23 -3.00 -19.37
CA ARG A 211 9.21 -1.92 -19.50
C ARG A 211 10.33 -2.23 -20.49
N ARG A 212 10.73 -3.49 -20.60
CA ARG A 212 11.74 -3.95 -21.58
C ARG A 212 11.17 -4.19 -22.98
N GLY A 213 9.86 -4.01 -23.18
CA GLY A 213 9.17 -4.33 -24.44
C GLY A 213 8.94 -5.82 -24.68
N ASP A 214 9.15 -6.68 -23.68
CA ASP A 214 8.89 -8.12 -23.78
C ASP A 214 7.44 -8.45 -23.41
N GLY A 215 6.52 -8.09 -24.31
CA GLY A 215 5.08 -8.33 -24.11
C GLY A 215 4.70 -9.81 -23.98
N LYS A 216 5.55 -10.74 -24.44
CA LYS A 216 5.30 -12.18 -24.29
C LYS A 216 5.56 -12.63 -22.86
N GLU A 217 6.70 -12.24 -22.28
CA GLU A 217 6.99 -12.56 -20.89
C GLU A 217 6.06 -11.81 -19.94
N ALA A 218 5.73 -10.54 -20.22
CA ALA A 218 4.78 -9.75 -19.43
C ALA A 218 3.42 -10.48 -19.29
N ARG A 219 2.79 -10.86 -20.40
CA ARG A 219 1.51 -11.61 -20.38
C ARG A 219 1.61 -12.94 -19.62
N LYS A 220 2.72 -13.67 -19.79
CA LYS A 220 2.94 -14.93 -19.07
C LYS A 220 3.01 -14.70 -17.55
N ARG A 221 3.68 -13.63 -17.12
CA ARG A 221 3.88 -13.29 -15.70
C ARG A 221 2.60 -12.77 -15.07
N PHE A 222 1.91 -11.81 -15.70
CA PHE A 222 0.60 -11.36 -15.23
C PHE A 222 -0.41 -12.51 -15.15
N GLY A 223 -0.46 -13.39 -16.15
CA GLY A 223 -1.34 -14.55 -16.13
C GLY A 223 -1.06 -15.52 -14.96
N LYS A 224 0.18 -15.61 -14.48
CA LYS A 224 0.51 -16.38 -13.27
C LYS A 224 0.00 -15.69 -12.01
N ALA A 225 0.26 -14.39 -11.85
CA ALA A 225 -0.23 -13.62 -10.70
C ALA A 225 -1.77 -13.70 -10.59
N GLN A 226 -2.46 -13.48 -11.71
CA GLN A 226 -3.93 -13.59 -11.82
C GLN A 226 -4.45 -15.00 -11.52
N ALA A 227 -3.73 -16.06 -11.91
CA ALA A 227 -4.15 -17.44 -11.64
C ALA A 227 -4.01 -17.82 -10.16
N VAL A 228 -3.00 -17.29 -9.46
CA VAL A 228 -2.74 -17.57 -8.04
C VAL A 228 -3.64 -16.70 -7.15
N ALA A 229 -3.75 -15.41 -7.44
CA ALA A 229 -4.47 -14.43 -6.62
C ALA A 229 -5.41 -13.55 -7.49
N PRO A 230 -6.50 -14.09 -8.03
CA PRO A 230 -7.38 -13.39 -8.98
C PRO A 230 -8.14 -12.18 -8.41
N ARG A 231 -8.27 -12.12 -7.08
CA ARG A 231 -8.92 -10.97 -6.41
C ARG A 231 -7.96 -9.79 -6.24
N GLU A 232 -6.69 -10.09 -6.00
CA GLU A 232 -5.62 -9.11 -5.80
C GLU A 232 -5.09 -8.60 -7.13
N PHE A 233 -4.98 -9.49 -8.12
CA PHE A 233 -4.59 -9.15 -9.49
C PHE A 233 -5.76 -9.46 -10.44
N PRO A 234 -6.76 -8.57 -10.55
CA PRO A 234 -7.77 -8.69 -11.60
C PRO A 234 -7.13 -8.45 -12.99
N PRO A 235 -7.75 -8.95 -14.07
CA PRO A 235 -7.35 -8.55 -15.42
C PRO A 235 -7.58 -7.04 -15.61
N PRO A 236 -6.67 -6.32 -16.29
CA PRO A 236 -6.83 -4.89 -16.54
C PRO A 236 -7.98 -4.63 -17.53
N VAL A 237 -8.44 -3.39 -17.57
CA VAL A 237 -9.25 -2.89 -18.68
C VAL A 237 -8.34 -2.80 -19.91
N GLU A 238 -8.63 -3.51 -21.00
CA GLU A 238 -7.80 -3.43 -22.21
C GLU A 238 -8.53 -2.62 -23.30
N LEU A 239 -8.03 -1.41 -23.60
CA LEU A 239 -8.50 -0.59 -24.72
C LEU A 239 -7.44 -0.53 -25.82
N GLY A 240 -7.88 -0.55 -27.08
CA GLY A 240 -7.03 -0.14 -28.19
C GLY A 240 -6.86 1.39 -28.20
N GLU A 241 -5.82 1.87 -28.87
CA GLU A 241 -5.47 3.30 -28.99
C GLU A 241 -6.70 4.20 -29.26
N GLU A 242 -7.47 3.93 -30.32
CA GLU A 242 -8.67 4.72 -30.66
C GLU A 242 -9.75 4.74 -29.55
N ALA A 243 -9.91 3.62 -28.83
CA ALA A 243 -10.90 3.52 -27.76
C ALA A 243 -10.43 4.24 -26.50
N PHE A 244 -9.12 4.24 -26.24
CA PHE A 244 -8.50 4.96 -25.14
C PHE A 244 -8.52 6.48 -25.40
N ASP A 245 -8.17 6.94 -26.61
CA ASP A 245 -8.26 8.35 -27.01
C ASP A 245 -9.68 8.89 -26.80
N LYS A 246 -10.69 8.09 -27.16
CA LYS A 246 -12.08 8.45 -26.91
C LYS A 246 -12.40 8.52 -25.41
N ALA A 247 -11.83 7.64 -24.59
CA ALA A 247 -12.00 7.70 -23.14
C ALA A 247 -11.38 8.98 -22.55
N VAL A 248 -10.19 9.38 -23.03
CA VAL A 248 -9.54 10.65 -22.67
C VAL A 248 -10.41 11.84 -23.08
N GLU A 249 -10.95 11.85 -24.31
CA GLU A 249 -11.87 12.91 -24.74
C GLU A 249 -13.12 12.99 -23.86
N ASP A 250 -13.71 11.85 -23.52
CA ASP A 250 -14.91 11.77 -22.68
C ASP A 250 -14.61 12.29 -21.26
N ALA A 251 -13.45 11.94 -20.69
CA ALA A 251 -12.97 12.46 -19.41
C ALA A 251 -12.77 13.98 -19.43
N VAL A 252 -12.04 14.50 -20.43
CA VAL A 252 -11.79 15.95 -20.59
C VAL A 252 -13.09 16.72 -20.79
N LYS A 253 -14.07 16.17 -21.52
CA LYS A 253 -15.40 16.76 -21.67
C LYS A 253 -16.18 16.79 -20.35
N ALA A 254 -15.95 15.84 -19.45
CA ALA A 254 -16.59 15.80 -18.14
C ALA A 254 -15.95 16.74 -17.10
N LEU A 255 -14.72 17.21 -17.32
CA LEU A 255 -14.01 18.08 -16.38
C LEU A 255 -14.78 19.37 -16.03
N PRO A 256 -14.61 19.90 -14.81
CA PRO A 256 -15.17 21.19 -14.41
C PRO A 256 -14.72 22.33 -15.33
N GLY A 257 -15.60 23.32 -15.55
CA GLY A 257 -15.33 24.44 -16.46
C GLY A 257 -14.05 25.22 -16.11
N HIS A 258 -13.80 25.44 -14.81
CA HIS A 258 -12.60 26.14 -14.34
C HIS A 258 -11.30 25.36 -14.61
N VAL A 259 -11.34 24.02 -14.62
CA VAL A 259 -10.17 23.19 -14.97
C VAL A 259 -9.88 23.29 -16.47
N LYS A 260 -10.92 23.28 -17.31
CA LYS A 260 -10.80 23.36 -18.77
C LYS A 260 -10.10 24.64 -19.25
N GLU A 261 -10.28 25.76 -18.56
CA GLU A 261 -9.59 27.02 -18.88
C GLU A 261 -8.06 26.89 -18.81
N TYR A 262 -7.53 26.03 -17.95
CA TYR A 262 -6.10 25.77 -17.85
C TYR A 262 -5.57 24.85 -18.96
N LEU A 263 -6.45 24.08 -19.60
CA LEU A 263 -6.08 23.14 -20.66
C LEU A 263 -5.95 23.82 -22.04
N ASP A 264 -6.44 25.06 -22.20
CA ASP A 264 -6.44 25.78 -23.50
C ASP A 264 -5.05 25.89 -24.16
N ASN A 265 -3.96 25.72 -23.39
CA ASN A 265 -2.59 25.76 -23.88
C ASN A 265 -1.74 24.57 -23.42
N VAL A 266 -2.38 23.44 -23.08
CA VAL A 266 -1.72 22.22 -22.62
C VAL A 266 -2.03 21.09 -23.59
N THR A 267 -0.99 20.43 -24.09
CA THR A 267 -1.18 19.22 -24.90
C THR A 267 -1.45 18.04 -23.96
N ILE A 268 -2.54 17.30 -24.17
CA ILE A 268 -2.70 16.00 -23.51
C ILE A 268 -2.14 14.93 -24.46
N ALA A 269 -1.11 14.23 -24.02
CA ALA A 269 -0.48 13.14 -24.75
C ALA A 269 -0.73 11.81 -24.04
N VAL A 270 -0.74 10.72 -24.80
CA VAL A 270 -0.87 9.36 -24.27
C VAL A 270 0.40 8.59 -24.61
N GLU A 271 1.00 7.96 -23.62
CA GLU A 271 2.11 7.02 -23.77
C GLU A 271 1.75 5.68 -23.13
N GLU A 272 2.39 4.59 -23.55
CA GLU A 272 2.07 3.27 -23.00
C GLU A 272 2.44 3.18 -21.50
N ILE A 273 3.65 3.64 -21.15
CA ILE A 273 4.24 3.58 -19.79
C ILE A 273 5.23 4.75 -19.56
N PRO A 274 5.55 5.11 -18.30
CA PRO A 274 6.53 6.16 -17.99
C PRO A 274 7.95 5.82 -18.45
N LYS A 275 8.69 6.82 -18.96
CA LYS A 275 10.11 6.69 -19.35
C LYS A 275 11.04 7.10 -18.20
N ASP A 276 12.31 6.71 -18.27
CA ASP A 276 13.31 7.08 -17.26
C ASP A 276 13.42 8.61 -17.08
N GLU A 277 13.21 9.38 -18.16
CA GLU A 277 13.22 10.84 -18.13
C GLU A 277 12.12 11.42 -17.22
N ASP A 278 10.96 10.77 -17.16
CA ASP A 278 9.84 11.17 -16.29
C ASP A 278 10.09 10.74 -14.85
N LEU A 279 10.60 9.53 -14.65
CA LEU A 279 10.72 8.94 -13.32
C LEU A 279 11.91 9.49 -12.53
N LEU A 280 13.02 9.79 -13.20
CA LEU A 280 14.29 10.15 -12.56
C LEU A 280 14.54 11.66 -12.50
N GLY A 281 13.57 12.48 -12.89
CA GLY A 281 13.66 13.95 -12.84
C GLY A 281 13.72 14.51 -11.42
N GLU A 282 13.23 13.75 -10.45
CA GLU A 282 13.11 14.13 -9.05
C GLU A 282 13.89 13.19 -8.12
N SER A 283 14.06 13.61 -6.86
CA SER A 283 14.76 12.84 -5.83
C SER A 283 13.98 12.91 -4.51
N PRO A 284 13.30 11.83 -4.07
CA PRO A 284 13.29 10.48 -4.67
C PRO A 284 12.64 10.43 -6.06
N PRO A 285 12.92 9.38 -6.87
CA PRO A 285 12.28 9.22 -8.17
C PRO A 285 10.77 8.99 -8.03
N LEU A 286 10.01 9.34 -9.06
CA LEU A 286 8.59 9.04 -9.12
C LEU A 286 8.36 7.53 -9.26
N SER A 287 7.24 7.06 -8.73
CA SER A 287 6.83 5.65 -8.88
C SER A 287 6.71 5.28 -10.37
N PRO A 288 7.19 4.10 -10.79
CA PRO A 288 6.92 3.60 -12.14
C PRO A 288 5.42 3.37 -12.43
N CYS A 289 4.58 3.39 -11.40
CA CYS A 289 3.14 3.19 -11.46
C CYS A 289 2.33 4.49 -11.55
N ILE A 290 2.98 5.68 -11.65
CA ILE A 290 2.27 6.96 -11.86
C ILE A 290 1.32 6.88 -13.06
N LEU A 291 0.16 7.54 -12.94
CA LEU A 291 -0.90 7.49 -13.94
C LEU A 291 -0.77 8.57 -15.00
N GLY A 292 -0.13 9.68 -14.64
CA GLY A 292 0.25 10.75 -15.54
C GLY A 292 1.44 11.52 -15.01
N VAL A 293 1.91 12.48 -15.80
CA VAL A 293 2.89 13.49 -15.37
C VAL A 293 2.75 14.76 -16.19
N PHE A 294 2.96 15.89 -15.55
CA PHE A 294 3.15 17.18 -16.22
C PHE A 294 4.59 17.35 -16.73
N ARG A 295 4.74 17.63 -18.03
CA ARG A 295 6.02 18.02 -18.66
C ARG A 295 5.98 19.49 -19.11
N GLY A 296 6.96 20.27 -18.66
CA GLY A 296 7.20 21.66 -19.08
C GLY A 296 7.26 22.63 -17.90
N SER A 297 7.42 23.92 -18.19
CA SER A 297 7.49 24.95 -17.14
C SER A 297 6.08 25.32 -16.59
N PRO A 298 5.89 25.39 -15.25
CA PRO A 298 4.64 25.84 -14.63
C PRO A 298 4.23 27.25 -15.06
N VAL A 299 2.93 27.57 -15.02
CA VAL A 299 2.39 28.85 -15.54
C VAL A 299 3.03 30.07 -14.84
N GLY A 300 3.35 29.96 -13.55
CA GLY A 300 3.96 31.04 -12.76
C GLY A 300 5.39 31.38 -13.14
N GLU A 301 6.15 30.44 -13.72
CA GLU A 301 7.57 30.62 -14.05
C GLU A 301 7.79 31.08 -15.50
N ARG A 302 6.78 30.94 -16.36
CA ARG A 302 6.80 31.37 -17.78
C ARG A 302 7.04 32.87 -17.99
N HIS A 303 6.94 33.68 -16.93
CA HIS A 303 7.05 35.14 -16.98
C HIS A 303 8.38 35.71 -16.46
N SER A 304 9.39 34.88 -16.19
CA SER A 304 10.73 35.40 -15.92
C SER A 304 11.36 35.96 -17.20
N ILE A 305 11.54 37.28 -17.27
CA ILE A 305 12.30 37.97 -18.35
C ILE A 305 13.78 37.50 -18.37
N LEU A 306 14.23 36.82 -17.31
CA LEU A 306 15.56 36.26 -17.11
C LEU A 306 15.61 34.72 -17.19
N GLY A 307 14.47 34.06 -17.42
CA GLY A 307 14.36 32.60 -17.49
C GLY A 307 14.68 32.07 -18.88
N ASN A 308 15.27 30.88 -18.96
CA ASN A 308 15.46 30.18 -20.22
C ASN A 308 14.09 30.00 -20.91
N PHE A 309 14.00 30.36 -22.19
CA PHE A 309 12.85 30.07 -23.03
C PHE A 309 12.65 28.55 -23.06
N ASP A 310 11.56 28.04 -22.49
CA ASP A 310 11.16 26.64 -22.62
C ASP A 310 10.54 26.46 -24.01
N PRO A 311 11.21 25.77 -24.94
CA PRO A 311 10.75 25.68 -26.32
C PRO A 311 9.59 24.68 -26.48
N TYR A 312 9.21 23.95 -25.43
CA TYR A 312 8.16 22.95 -25.48
C TYR A 312 6.86 23.47 -24.88
N PRO A 313 5.71 23.26 -25.57
CA PRO A 313 4.42 23.53 -24.96
C PRO A 313 4.25 22.63 -23.74
N ALA A 314 3.63 23.15 -22.69
CA ALA A 314 3.24 22.34 -21.55
C ALA A 314 2.40 21.15 -22.02
N SER A 315 2.67 19.99 -21.44
CA SER A 315 1.94 18.77 -21.74
C SER A 315 1.63 17.99 -20.49
N ILE A 316 0.45 17.38 -20.48
CA ILE A 316 0.08 16.33 -19.52
C ILE A 316 0.20 15.03 -20.28
N VAL A 317 1.01 14.11 -19.77
CA VAL A 317 1.22 12.79 -20.36
C VAL A 317 0.48 11.78 -19.52
N LEU A 318 -0.44 11.04 -20.12
CA LEU A 318 -1.20 9.97 -19.49
C LEU A 318 -0.58 8.62 -19.85
N TYR A 319 -0.44 7.73 -18.87
CA TYR A 319 0.16 6.41 -19.06
C TYR A 319 -0.91 5.33 -19.17
N GLN A 320 -1.25 4.97 -20.41
CA GLN A 320 -2.39 4.11 -20.72
C GLN A 320 -2.36 2.81 -19.92
N ARG A 321 -1.25 2.07 -19.91
CA ARG A 321 -1.21 0.76 -19.26
C ARG A 321 -1.30 0.83 -17.74
N ASN A 322 -0.83 1.91 -17.13
CA ASN A 322 -0.97 2.13 -15.69
C ASN A 322 -2.44 2.43 -15.34
N LEU A 323 -3.08 3.34 -16.09
CA LEU A 323 -4.50 3.67 -15.94
C LEU A 323 -5.42 2.44 -16.14
N GLU A 324 -5.15 1.65 -17.16
CA GLU A 324 -5.85 0.41 -17.48
C GLU A 324 -5.75 -0.67 -16.38
N ARG A 325 -4.63 -0.71 -15.66
CA ARG A 325 -4.43 -1.60 -14.50
C ARG A 325 -5.11 -1.09 -13.24
N PHE A 326 -5.22 0.23 -13.09
CA PHE A 326 -5.83 0.85 -11.92
C PHE A 326 -7.35 0.66 -11.91
N ALA A 327 -8.00 0.88 -13.05
CA ALA A 327 -9.45 0.78 -13.17
C ALA A 327 -9.93 -0.67 -13.36
N LYS A 328 -11.11 -1.01 -12.82
CA LYS A 328 -11.77 -2.32 -13.00
C LYS A 328 -12.82 -2.29 -14.11
N THR A 329 -13.32 -1.11 -14.44
CA THR A 329 -14.33 -0.90 -15.49
C THR A 329 -13.96 0.25 -16.41
N ARG A 330 -14.59 0.33 -17.59
CA ARG A 330 -14.36 1.44 -18.53
C ARG A 330 -14.85 2.77 -17.94
N GLU A 331 -15.92 2.73 -17.15
CA GLU A 331 -16.47 3.89 -16.46
C GLU A 331 -15.48 4.41 -15.41
N GLU A 332 -14.95 3.52 -14.56
CA GLU A 332 -13.89 3.86 -13.59
C GLU A 332 -12.62 4.38 -14.30
N LEU A 333 -12.26 3.83 -15.47
CA LEU A 333 -11.11 4.29 -16.23
C LEU A 333 -11.27 5.74 -16.69
N ILE A 334 -12.46 6.11 -17.21
CA ILE A 334 -12.76 7.48 -17.63
C ILE A 334 -12.72 8.44 -16.44
N GLU A 335 -13.28 8.02 -15.30
CA GLU A 335 -13.22 8.78 -14.06
C GLU A 335 -11.78 9.00 -13.60
N GLN A 336 -10.97 7.94 -13.58
CA GLN A 336 -9.58 8.02 -13.17
C GLN A 336 -8.74 8.89 -14.11
N ILE A 337 -8.94 8.82 -15.42
CA ILE A 337 -8.31 9.75 -16.37
C ILE A 337 -8.66 11.19 -16.00
N GLY A 338 -9.91 11.46 -15.66
CA GLY A 338 -10.37 12.78 -15.21
C GLY A 338 -9.64 13.25 -13.95
N ILE A 339 -9.57 12.40 -12.92
CA ILE A 339 -8.85 12.66 -11.67
C ILE A 339 -7.38 12.95 -11.95
N THR A 340 -6.70 12.09 -12.72
CA THR A 340 -5.30 12.28 -13.09
C THR A 340 -5.10 13.62 -13.81
N VAL A 341 -5.93 13.99 -14.79
CA VAL A 341 -5.80 15.28 -15.46
C VAL A 341 -6.01 16.46 -14.49
N MET A 342 -6.95 16.37 -13.54
CA MET A 342 -7.16 17.42 -12.53
C MET A 342 -5.94 17.59 -11.62
N HIS A 343 -5.38 16.47 -11.14
CA HIS A 343 -4.19 16.45 -10.30
C HIS A 343 -3.00 17.12 -11.02
N GLU A 344 -2.73 16.75 -12.27
CA GLU A 344 -1.65 17.33 -13.07
C GLU A 344 -1.87 18.82 -13.40
N VAL A 345 -3.12 19.27 -13.56
CA VAL A 345 -3.44 20.69 -13.72
C VAL A 345 -3.12 21.47 -12.44
N GLY A 346 -3.31 20.89 -11.26
CA GLY A 346 -2.94 21.56 -10.04
C GLY A 346 -1.42 21.66 -9.86
N HIS A 347 -0.63 20.67 -10.27
CA HIS A 347 0.83 20.82 -10.35
C HIS A 347 1.27 21.90 -11.35
N LEU A 348 0.60 22.00 -12.50
CA LEU A 348 0.81 23.10 -13.45
C LEU A 348 0.58 24.49 -12.80
N MET A 349 -0.30 24.57 -11.81
CA MET A 349 -0.58 25.78 -11.02
C MET A 349 0.42 26.01 -9.87
N GLY A 350 1.34 25.07 -9.61
CA GLY A 350 2.28 25.09 -8.49
C GLY A 350 1.62 24.80 -7.15
N LEU A 351 0.50 24.07 -7.14
CA LEU A 351 -0.14 23.57 -5.93
C LEU A 351 0.63 22.33 -5.42
N ASP A 352 0.79 22.25 -4.11
CA ASP A 352 1.23 21.03 -3.43
C ASP A 352 0.05 20.07 -3.20
N GLU A 353 0.33 18.85 -2.75
CA GLU A 353 -0.69 17.81 -2.52
C GLU A 353 -1.80 18.30 -1.54
N ASP A 354 -1.42 19.05 -0.49
CA ASP A 354 -2.36 19.62 0.48
C ASP A 354 -3.32 20.65 -0.18
N ASP A 355 -2.79 21.48 -1.09
CA ASP A 355 -3.57 22.45 -1.85
C ASP A 355 -4.50 21.78 -2.89
N LEU A 356 -4.10 20.65 -3.47
CA LEU A 356 -4.94 19.85 -4.37
C LEU A 356 -6.16 19.31 -3.63
N TRP A 357 -5.94 18.67 -2.49
CA TRP A 357 -6.98 18.08 -1.65
C TRP A 357 -8.00 19.14 -1.20
N GLN A 358 -7.52 20.29 -0.72
CA GLN A 358 -8.39 21.39 -0.27
C GLN A 358 -9.27 21.97 -1.39
N ARG A 359 -8.85 21.81 -2.66
CA ARG A 359 -9.57 22.32 -3.83
C ARG A 359 -10.40 21.27 -4.54
N GLY A 360 -10.40 20.02 -4.05
CA GLY A 360 -11.07 18.90 -4.68
C GLY A 360 -10.48 18.54 -6.05
N LEU A 361 -9.15 18.67 -6.17
CA LEU A 361 -8.37 18.30 -7.35
C LEU A 361 -7.59 16.99 -7.15
N ASP A 362 -7.80 16.32 -6.02
CA ASP A 362 -7.22 15.03 -5.63
C ASP A 362 -8.33 14.00 -5.40
#